data_AF-A0A1Z9BXQ0-F1
#
_entry.id   AF-A0A1Z9BXQ0-F1
#
_cell.length_a   1.000
_cell.length_b   1.000
_cell.length_c   1.000
_cell.angle_alpha   90.00
_cell.angle_beta   90.00
_cell.angle_gamma   90.00
#
_symmetry.space_group_name_H-M   'P 1'
#
loop_
_entity.id
_entity.type
_entity.pdbx_description
1 polymer ?
#
loop_
_entity_poly.entity_id
_entity_poly.type
_entity_poly.pdbx_seq_one_letter_code
_entity_poly.pdbx_strand_id
1 'polypeptide(L)'
;MTFINYDETRTVQGKKAGAVWGWDAIASVSESDDDTPTSIGTHIAKVFTSFTEQQKHLFTRKQEYKFAADVTPEVIQPVNVYMLNEDVVALFLSLFGNHNKEELLADTKLMESYFGSVEAAHDLLEYVQFI
;
A
#
# COMPACT_ATOMS: atom_id res chain seq x y z
N MET A 1 -6.05 4.69 -2.19
CA MET A 1 -5.05 3.60 -2.27
C MET A 1 -4.75 3.37 -3.74
N THR A 2 -3.48 3.49 -4.15
CA THR A 2 -3.06 3.35 -5.56
C THR A 2 -2.48 1.96 -5.77
N PHE A 3 -3.05 1.18 -6.69
CA PHE A 3 -2.58 -0.17 -7.00
C PHE A 3 -1.59 -0.13 -8.17
N ILE A 4 -0.40 -0.67 -7.97
CA ILE A 4 0.59 -0.86 -9.04
C ILE A 4 0.44 -2.30 -9.53
N ASN A 5 -0.07 -2.46 -10.74
CA ASN A 5 -0.19 -3.78 -11.36
C ASN A 5 1.14 -4.17 -12.03
N TYR A 6 1.64 -5.37 -11.71
CA TYR A 6 2.85 -5.93 -12.33
C TYR A 6 2.44 -6.72 -13.58
N ASP A 7 2.90 -6.29 -14.75
CA ASP A 7 2.68 -7.04 -16.01
C ASP A 7 3.78 -8.08 -16.20
N GLU A 8 3.47 -9.34 -15.90
CA GLU A 8 4.37 -10.49 -16.12
C GLU A 8 4.70 -10.72 -17.61
N THR A 9 3.84 -10.29 -18.54
CA THR A 9 3.92 -10.70 -19.95
C THR A 9 5.00 -9.97 -20.76
N ARG A 10 5.68 -8.99 -20.17
CA ARG A 10 6.80 -8.25 -20.79
C ARG A 10 8.18 -8.61 -20.27
N THR A 11 8.31 -9.57 -19.35
CA THR A 11 9.63 -10.04 -18.93
C THR A 11 10.16 -11.12 -19.88
N VAL A 12 10.94 -10.65 -20.86
CA VAL A 12 11.68 -11.48 -21.80
C VAL A 12 12.55 -12.51 -21.05
N GLN A 13 12.36 -13.78 -21.44
CA GLN A 13 13.17 -14.95 -21.11
C GLN A 13 14.65 -14.64 -20.85
N GLY A 14 15.16 -15.16 -19.73
CA GLY A 14 16.58 -15.26 -19.45
C GLY A 14 16.86 -15.30 -17.96
N LYS A 15 16.75 -16.48 -17.35
CA LYS A 15 17.14 -16.73 -15.95
C LYS A 15 18.63 -16.39 -15.75
N LYS A 16 18.88 -15.18 -15.24
CA LYS A 16 19.84 -14.89 -14.16
C LYS A 16 19.04 -14.21 -13.06
N ALA A 17 19.18 -14.70 -11.83
CA ALA A 17 18.43 -14.26 -10.65
C ALA A 17 18.65 -12.77 -10.37
N GLY A 18 17.85 -11.92 -11.01
CA GLY A 18 17.56 -10.58 -10.53
C GLY A 18 16.43 -10.74 -9.54
N ALA A 19 16.69 -10.41 -8.28
CA ALA A 19 15.80 -10.61 -7.15
C ALA A 19 14.32 -10.37 -7.54
N VAL A 20 13.56 -11.46 -7.64
CA VAL A 20 12.10 -11.41 -7.70
C VAL A 20 11.70 -11.12 -6.26
N TRP A 21 11.58 -9.85 -5.94
CA TRP A 21 11.02 -9.46 -4.67
C TRP A 21 9.54 -9.80 -4.73
N GLY A 22 9.10 -10.74 -3.89
CA GLY A 22 7.72 -11.23 -3.83
C GLY A 22 6.79 -10.22 -3.18
N TRP A 23 6.76 -8.99 -3.70
CA TRP A 23 5.80 -7.98 -3.28
C TRP A 23 4.49 -8.22 -4.03
N ASP A 24 3.46 -8.62 -3.31
CA ASP A 24 2.12 -8.81 -3.89
C ASP A 24 1.35 -7.48 -4.02
N ALA A 25 1.63 -6.51 -3.15
CA ALA A 25 1.03 -5.18 -3.18
C ALA A 25 1.93 -4.13 -2.50
N ILE A 26 1.72 -2.86 -2.86
CA ILE A 26 2.31 -1.69 -2.19
C ILE A 26 1.16 -0.76 -1.80
N ALA A 27 1.09 -0.41 -0.52
CA ALA A 27 0.19 0.63 -0.02
C ALA A 27 0.99 1.91 0.25
N SER A 28 0.46 3.05 -0.17
CA SER A 28 1.00 4.38 0.15
C SER A 28 -0.11 5.27 0.67
N VAL A 29 0.23 6.13 1.63
CA VAL A 29 -0.65 7.15 2.16
C VAL A 29 -0.19 8.50 1.62
N SER A 30 -1.13 9.27 1.08
CA SER A 30 -0.84 10.63 0.65
C SER A 30 -0.88 11.57 1.84
N GLU A 31 0.11 12.45 1.94
CA GLU A 31 0.12 13.56 2.93
C GLU A 31 -0.47 14.85 2.34
N SER A 32 -0.78 14.85 1.03
CA SER A 32 -1.31 16.01 0.29
C SER A 32 -2.62 15.69 -0.39
N ASP A 33 -3.58 16.62 -0.33
CA ASP A 33 -4.84 16.54 -1.07
C ASP A 33 -4.66 16.74 -2.59
N ASP A 34 -3.53 17.33 -3.00
CA ASP A 34 -3.21 17.58 -4.41
C ASP A 34 -2.65 16.34 -5.12
N ASP A 35 -2.29 15.30 -4.36
CA ASP A 35 -1.74 14.08 -4.93
C ASP A 35 -2.83 13.23 -5.58
N THR A 36 -2.55 12.84 -6.81
CA THR A 36 -3.42 11.98 -7.61
C THR A 36 -2.86 10.57 -7.66
N PRO A 37 -3.68 9.55 -7.92
CA PRO A 37 -3.17 8.19 -8.14
C PRO A 37 -2.07 8.14 -9.22
N THR A 38 -2.16 9.01 -10.23
CA THR A 38 -1.14 9.13 -11.27
C THR A 38 0.16 9.74 -10.75
N SER A 39 0.13 10.81 -9.96
CA SER A 39 1.36 11.40 -9.39
C SER A 39 2.04 10.43 -8.44
N ILE A 40 1.28 9.80 -7.56
CA ILE A 40 1.76 8.79 -6.60
C ILE A 40 2.37 7.59 -7.33
N GLY A 41 1.63 6.99 -8.26
CA GLY A 41 2.10 5.83 -9.01
C GLY A 41 3.35 6.11 -9.83
N THR A 42 3.42 7.30 -10.44
CA THR A 42 4.62 7.76 -11.17
C THR A 42 5.81 7.97 -10.23
N HIS A 43 5.57 8.52 -9.04
CA HIS A 43 6.61 8.71 -8.02
C HIS A 43 7.18 7.37 -7.56
N ILE A 44 6.32 6.39 -7.23
CA ILE A 44 6.74 5.05 -6.82
C ILE A 44 7.58 4.40 -7.92
N ALA A 45 7.11 4.40 -9.18
CA ALA A 45 7.85 3.86 -10.31
C ALA A 45 9.25 4.50 -10.46
N LYS A 46 9.34 5.82 -10.28
CA LYS A 46 10.62 6.54 -10.31
C LYS A 46 11.54 6.11 -9.17
N VAL A 47 11.04 6.02 -7.94
CA VAL A 47 11.83 5.62 -6.76
C VAL A 47 12.38 4.21 -6.92
N PHE A 48 11.58 3.24 -7.36
CA PHE A 48 12.04 1.87 -7.62
C PHE A 48 13.09 1.83 -8.73
N THR A 49 12.87 2.58 -9.82
CA THR A 49 13.85 2.69 -10.90
C THR A 49 15.20 3.22 -10.38
N SER A 50 15.18 4.30 -9.59
CA SER A 50 16.38 4.86 -8.97
C SER A 50 17.03 3.91 -7.98
N PHE A 51 16.25 3.19 -7.17
CA PHE A 51 16.76 2.20 -6.22
C PHE A 51 17.56 1.10 -6.93
N THR A 52 17.03 0.51 -8.01
CA THR A 52 17.76 -0.55 -8.73
C THR A 52 19.03 -0.06 -9.42
N GLU A 53 19.07 1.21 -9.82
CA GLU A 53 20.27 1.85 -10.36
C GLU A 53 21.34 2.08 -9.29
N GLN A 54 20.93 2.39 -8.06
CA GLN A 54 21.84 2.59 -6.93
C GLN A 54 22.36 1.27 -6.37
N GLN A 55 21.52 0.23 -6.34
CA GLN A 55 21.84 -1.09 -5.78
C GLN A 55 22.49 -2.02 -6.80
N LYS A 56 23.51 -1.54 -7.54
CA LYS A 56 24.19 -2.31 -8.61
C LYS A 56 24.80 -3.64 -8.16
N HIS A 57 25.02 -3.82 -6.86
CA HIS A 57 25.52 -5.07 -6.29
C HIS A 57 24.42 -6.14 -6.13
N LEU A 58 23.15 -5.73 -6.03
CA LEU A 58 21.99 -6.62 -5.97
C LEU A 58 21.34 -6.82 -7.35
N PHE A 59 21.47 -5.84 -8.24
CA PHE A 59 20.88 -5.86 -9.56
C PHE A 59 21.93 -5.90 -10.66
N THR A 60 21.85 -6.92 -11.52
CA THR A 60 22.75 -7.09 -12.68
C THR A 60 22.67 -5.89 -13.64
N ARG A 61 21.54 -5.18 -13.66
CA ARG A 61 21.29 -3.96 -14.43
C ARG A 61 20.16 -3.15 -13.81
N LYS A 62 20.10 -1.86 -14.14
CA LYS A 62 18.95 -0.99 -13.83
C LYS A 62 17.66 -1.63 -14.36
N GLN A 63 16.62 -1.63 -13.53
CA GLN A 63 15.28 -2.03 -13.92
C GLN A 63 14.42 -0.79 -14.07
N GLU A 64 13.72 -0.67 -15.20
CA GLU A 64 12.79 0.44 -15.44
C GLU A 64 11.40 0.05 -14.97
N TYR A 65 10.85 0.83 -14.04
CA TYR A 65 9.47 0.73 -13.59
C TYR A 65 8.65 1.87 -14.18
N LYS A 66 7.39 1.59 -14.54
CA LYS A 66 6.46 2.58 -15.11
C LYS A 66 5.10 2.41 -14.46
N PHE A 67 4.45 3.53 -14.17
CA PHE A 67 3.04 3.53 -13.81
C PHE A 67 2.21 3.13 -15.03
N ALA A 68 1.40 2.08 -14.90
CA ALA A 68 0.63 1.53 -16.01
C ALA A 68 -0.69 2.30 -16.22
N ALA A 69 -1.52 2.39 -15.18
CA ALA A 69 -2.80 3.07 -15.21
C ALA A 69 -3.33 3.28 -13.78
N ASP A 70 -4.22 4.25 -13.63
CA ASP A 70 -5.10 4.33 -12.48
C ASP A 70 -6.25 3.33 -12.67
N VAL A 71 -6.35 2.36 -11.76
CA VAL A 71 -7.38 1.31 -11.76
C VAL A 71 -8.32 1.45 -10.57
N THR A 72 -8.38 2.65 -9.97
CA THR A 72 -9.27 2.92 -8.83
C THR A 72 -10.73 2.66 -9.23
N PRO A 73 -11.46 1.79 -8.50
CA PRO A 73 -12.85 1.50 -8.79
C PRO A 73 -13.75 2.71 -8.50
N GLU A 74 -14.91 2.78 -9.17
CA GLU A 74 -15.91 3.85 -8.92
C GLU A 74 -16.38 3.88 -7.47
N VAL A 75 -16.43 2.71 -6.83
CA VAL A 75 -16.74 2.55 -5.41
C VAL A 75 -15.50 2.06 -4.68
N ILE A 76 -14.92 2.94 -3.87
CA ILE A 76 -13.75 2.64 -3.04
C ILE A 76 -14.14 1.59 -2.00
N GLN A 77 -13.45 0.45 -2.03
CA GLN A 77 -13.61 -0.58 -1.01
C GLN A 77 -12.80 -0.22 0.25
N PRO A 78 -13.22 -0.73 1.42
CA PRO A 78 -12.44 -0.56 2.65
C PRO A 78 -11.06 -1.22 2.55
N VAL A 79 -10.10 -0.73 3.34
CA VAL A 79 -8.69 -1.16 3.27
C VAL A 79 -8.53 -2.66 3.54
N ASN A 80 -9.34 -3.24 4.42
CA ASN A 80 -9.31 -4.66 4.75
C ASN A 80 -9.66 -5.62 3.57
N VAL A 81 -10.21 -5.11 2.47
CA VAL A 81 -10.41 -5.92 1.25
C VAL A 81 -9.09 -6.21 0.54
N TYR A 82 -8.06 -5.40 0.79
CA TYR A 82 -6.81 -5.44 0.04
C TYR A 82 -5.62 -6.02 0.83
N MET A 83 -5.76 -6.19 2.15
CA MET A 83 -4.67 -6.61 3.03
C MET A 83 -5.16 -7.57 4.10
N LEU A 84 -4.24 -8.33 4.70
CA LEU A 84 -4.56 -9.19 5.83
C LEU A 84 -4.86 -8.35 7.07
N ASN A 85 -5.69 -8.88 7.96
CA ASN A 85 -6.13 -8.16 9.17
C ASN A 85 -4.97 -7.59 10.00
N GLU A 86 -3.88 -8.35 10.14
CA GLU A 86 -2.69 -7.92 10.89
C GLU A 86 -2.04 -6.68 10.24
N ASP A 87 -1.93 -6.66 8.91
CA ASP A 87 -1.38 -5.52 8.17
C ASP A 87 -2.29 -4.30 8.20
N VAL A 88 -3.62 -4.52 8.18
CA VAL A 88 -4.61 -3.43 8.31
C VAL A 88 -4.47 -2.75 9.67
N VAL A 89 -4.34 -3.54 10.74
CA VAL A 89 -4.13 -3.01 12.10
C VAL A 89 -2.80 -2.29 12.21
N ALA A 90 -1.72 -2.88 11.68
CA ALA A 90 -0.39 -2.24 11.69
C ALA A 90 -0.40 -0.88 10.96
N LEU A 91 -1.02 -0.83 9.78
CA LEU A 91 -1.17 0.42 9.03
C LEU A 91 -2.04 1.43 9.80
N PHE A 92 -3.16 0.99 10.36
CA PHE A 92 -4.04 1.83 11.15
C PHE A 92 -3.31 2.47 12.34
N LEU A 93 -2.53 1.69 13.10
CA LEU A 93 -1.72 2.20 14.20
C LEU A 93 -0.61 3.14 13.73
N SER A 94 0.00 2.89 12.57
CA SER A 94 1.03 3.79 12.04
C SER A 94 0.50 5.20 11.73
N LEU A 95 -0.78 5.29 11.34
CA LEU A 95 -1.43 6.56 11.00
C LEU A 95 -2.11 7.21 12.20
N PHE A 96 -2.78 6.42 13.02
CA PHE A 96 -3.70 6.90 14.05
C PHE A 96 -3.29 6.50 15.46
N GLY A 97 -2.30 5.63 15.64
CA GLY A 97 -1.95 5.04 16.94
C GLY A 97 -1.51 6.03 18.01
N ASN A 98 -1.14 7.27 17.64
CA ASN A 98 -0.82 8.36 18.56
C ASN A 98 -2.04 9.19 19.00
N HIS A 99 -3.25 8.87 18.52
CA HIS A 99 -4.49 9.53 18.93
C HIS A 99 -5.21 8.73 20.01
N ASN A 100 -6.18 9.36 20.66
CA ASN A 100 -6.98 8.69 21.67
C ASN A 100 -7.79 7.53 21.06
N LYS A 101 -7.63 6.34 21.63
CA LYS A 101 -8.27 5.10 21.15
C LYS A 101 -9.80 5.22 21.19
N GLU A 102 -10.35 5.76 22.27
CA GLU A 102 -11.80 5.87 22.45
C GLU A 102 -12.42 6.82 21.43
N GLU A 103 -11.76 7.95 21.12
CA GLU A 103 -12.19 8.89 20.10
C GLU A 103 -12.16 8.27 18.70
N LEU A 104 -11.13 7.49 18.37
CA LEU A 104 -11.04 6.80 17.09
C LEU A 104 -12.09 5.71 16.92
N LEU A 105 -12.32 4.90 17.96
CA LEU A 105 -13.36 3.87 17.95
C LEU A 105 -14.77 4.46 17.86
N ALA A 106 -14.95 5.70 18.32
CA ALA A 106 -16.21 6.43 18.18
C ALA A 106 -16.43 7.01 16.76
N ASP A 107 -15.39 7.13 15.93
CA ASP A 107 -15.51 7.57 14.54
C ASP A 107 -15.97 6.42 13.64
N THR A 108 -17.29 6.21 13.62
CA THR A 108 -17.94 5.16 12.83
C THR A 108 -17.60 5.24 11.34
N LYS A 109 -17.46 6.45 10.79
CA LYS A 109 -17.13 6.63 9.38
C LYS A 109 -15.70 6.16 9.08
N LEU A 110 -14.75 6.50 9.95
CA LEU A 110 -13.38 6.01 9.85
C LEU A 110 -13.35 4.48 9.97
N MET A 111 -14.00 3.91 10.99
CA MET A 111 -14.03 2.47 11.22
C MET A 111 -14.61 1.71 10.02
N GLU A 112 -15.74 2.15 9.47
CA GLU A 112 -16.35 1.55 8.28
C GLU A 112 -15.45 1.69 7.04
N SER A 113 -14.85 2.87 6.83
CA SER A 113 -13.99 3.10 5.66
C SER A 113 -12.69 2.29 5.69
N TYR A 114 -12.21 1.91 6.88
CA TYR A 114 -10.94 1.22 7.04
C TYR A 114 -11.11 -0.30 7.17
N PHE A 115 -12.06 -0.73 8.02
CA PHE A 115 -12.29 -2.12 8.38
C PHE A 115 -13.55 -2.72 7.75
N GLY A 116 -14.31 -1.94 6.98
CA GLY A 116 -15.53 -2.37 6.29
C GLY A 116 -16.77 -2.45 7.17
N SER A 117 -16.62 -2.58 8.50
CA SER A 117 -17.69 -2.36 9.46
C SER A 117 -17.13 -1.97 10.83
N VAL A 118 -17.99 -1.37 11.66
CA VAL A 118 -17.65 -0.99 13.04
C VAL A 118 -17.37 -2.22 13.88
N GLU A 119 -18.14 -3.30 13.68
CA GLU A 119 -17.96 -4.57 14.39
C GLU A 119 -16.60 -5.20 14.08
N ALA A 120 -16.23 -5.26 12.78
CA ALA A 120 -14.93 -5.77 12.38
C ALA A 120 -13.78 -4.93 12.94
N ALA A 121 -13.94 -3.60 13.03
CA ALA A 121 -12.96 -2.73 13.65
C ALA A 121 -12.79 -3.04 15.14
N HIS A 122 -13.90 -3.19 15.88
CA HIS A 122 -13.86 -3.55 17.30
C HIS A 122 -13.20 -4.90 17.52
N ASP A 123 -13.59 -5.94 16.77
CA ASP A 123 -13.02 -7.28 16.88
C ASP A 123 -11.49 -7.28 16.68
N LEU A 124 -10.99 -6.43 15.77
CA LEU A 124 -9.57 -6.34 15.45
C LEU A 124 -8.79 -5.43 16.41
N LEU A 125 -9.40 -4.38 16.95
CA LEU A 125 -8.73 -3.35 17.76
C LEU A 125 -8.93 -3.49 19.26
N GLU A 126 -9.85 -4.35 19.72
CA GLU A 126 -10.22 -4.49 21.14
C GLU A 126 -8.98 -4.69 22.03
N TYR A 127 -8.12 -5.64 21.67
CA TYR A 127 -6.91 -6.01 22.44
C TYR A 127 -5.64 -5.28 22.00
N VAL A 128 -5.74 -4.35 21.05
CA VAL A 128 -4.60 -3.62 20.51
C VAL A 128 -4.27 -2.41 21.40
N GLN A 129 -2.99 -2.24 21.73
CA GLN A 129 -2.49 -1.07 22.46
C GLN A 129 -2.12 0.05 21.49
N PHE A 130 -2.60 1.25 21.81
CA PHE A 130 -2.26 2.49 21.13
C PHE A 130 -1.09 3.13 21.90
N ILE A 131 -0.27 3.94 21.22
CA ILE A 131 1.00 4.46 21.76
C ILE A 131 0.78 5.81 22.45
#